data_AF-A0A1M5NVG7-F1
#
_entry.id   AF-A0A1M5NVG7-F1
#
_cell.length_a   1.000
_cell.length_b   1.000
_cell.length_c   1.000
_cell.angle_alpha   90.00
_cell.angle_beta   90.00
_cell.angle_gamma   90.00
#
_symmetry.space_group_name_H-M   'P 1'
#
loop_
_entity.id
_entity.type
_entity.pdbx_description
1 polymer ?
#
loop_
_entity_poly.entity_id
_entity_poly.type
_entity_poly.pdbx_seq_one_letter_code
_entity_poly.pdbx_strand_id
1 'polypeptide(L)'
;MIFRIEDIVFQNDRYYLLFTEMEAEKMADMTCLDIYADHVKIKQLSSCSLSEILKIPGHVVLETKENLSELERIFRKSKVVEICTCIKNVNHK
;
A
#
# COMPACT_ATOMS: atom_id res chain seq x y z
N MET A 1 -11.46 5.01 2.09
CA MET A 1 -10.28 5.90 2.17
C MET A 1 -9.29 5.41 1.14
N ILE A 2 -8.64 6.32 0.43
CA ILE A 2 -7.69 6.00 -0.64
C ILE A 2 -6.42 6.81 -0.35
N PHE A 3 -5.26 6.18 -0.41
CA PHE A 3 -3.96 6.83 -0.26
C PHE A 3 -3.06 6.46 -1.42
N ARG A 4 -2.25 7.41 -1.88
CA ARG A 4 -1.23 7.14 -2.90
C ARG A 4 -0.02 6.48 -2.27
N ILE A 5 0.45 5.40 -2.88
CA ILE A 5 1.74 4.79 -2.54
C ILE A 5 2.83 5.58 -3.27
N GLU A 6 3.77 6.14 -2.54
CA GLU A 6 4.87 6.95 -3.07
C GLU A 6 6.07 6.10 -3.47
N ASP A 7 6.35 5.04 -2.71
CA ASP A 7 7.42 4.10 -3.01
C ASP A 7 7.15 2.72 -2.42
N ILE A 8 7.80 1.70 -2.99
CA ILE A 8 7.73 0.31 -2.58
C ILE A 8 9.12 -0.31 -2.58
N VAL A 9 9.53 -0.84 -1.42
CA VAL A 9 10.85 -1.45 -1.25
C VAL A 9 10.72 -2.84 -0.65
N PHE A 10 11.46 -3.81 -1.18
CA PHE A 10 11.62 -5.13 -0.55
C PHE A 10 12.95 -5.17 0.22
N GLN A 11 12.88 -5.40 1.53
CA GLN A 11 14.05 -5.53 2.39
C GLN A 11 13.71 -6.39 3.61
N ASN A 12 14.67 -7.10 4.19
CA ASN A 12 14.46 -7.89 5.42
C ASN A 12 13.26 -8.85 5.36
N ASP A 13 13.04 -9.48 4.20
CA ASP A 13 11.93 -10.40 3.94
C ASP A 13 10.52 -9.77 4.06
N ARG A 14 10.43 -8.46 3.82
CA ARG A 14 9.19 -7.68 3.89
C ARG A 14 9.13 -6.64 2.79
N TYR A 15 7.91 -6.31 2.40
CA TYR A 15 7.64 -5.13 1.59
C TYR A 15 7.29 -3.95 2.47
N TYR A 16 7.88 -2.79 2.16
CA TYR A 16 7.61 -1.51 2.78
C TYR A 16 6.90 -0.61 1.77
N LEU A 17 5.79 -0.01 2.18
CA LEU A 17 4.98 0.92 1.40
C LEU A 17 5.11 2.30 2.04
N LEU A 18 5.51 3.29 1.23
CA LEU A 18 5.75 4.66 1.69
C LEU A 18 4.56 5.56 1.35
N PHE A 19 4.16 6.40 2.30
CA PHE A 19 3.08 7.37 2.17
C PHE A 19 3.52 8.73 2.69
N THR A 20 3.11 9.81 2.03
CA THR A 20 3.26 11.19 2.52
C THR A 20 2.11 11.62 3.43
N GLU A 21 0.92 11.06 3.24
CA GLU A 21 -0.27 11.34 4.04
C GLU A 21 -0.18 10.64 5.39
N MET A 22 -0.17 11.39 6.49
CA MET A 22 -0.03 10.86 7.85
C MET A 22 -1.22 9.97 8.24
N GLU A 23 -2.41 10.26 7.70
CA GLU A 23 -3.62 9.48 7.91
C GLU A 23 -3.52 8.05 7.36
N ALA A 24 -2.52 7.75 6.52
CA ALA A 24 -2.26 6.41 6.01
C ALA A 24 -1.93 5.42 7.14
N GLU A 25 -1.52 5.89 8.32
CA GLU A 25 -1.28 5.04 9.50
C GLU A 25 -2.51 4.20 9.87
N LYS A 26 -3.72 4.73 9.62
CA LYS A 26 -5.00 4.05 9.89
C LYS A 26 -5.19 2.79 9.05
N MET A 27 -4.43 2.62 7.96
CA MET A 27 -4.47 1.40 7.16
C MET A 27 -3.84 0.20 7.88
N ALA A 28 -2.98 0.42 8.87
CA ALA A 28 -2.41 -0.66 9.69
C ALA A 28 -3.47 -1.43 10.49
N ASP A 29 -4.59 -0.79 10.81
CA ASP A 29 -5.69 -1.43 11.54
C ASP A 29 -6.69 -2.17 10.61
N MET A 30 -6.44 -2.15 9.30
CA MET A 30 -7.35 -2.70 8.30
C MET A 30 -6.95 -4.13 7.91
N THR A 31 -7.93 -5.02 7.85
CA THR A 31 -7.75 -6.43 7.48
C THR A 31 -8.07 -6.71 6.01
N CYS A 32 -8.46 -5.69 5.26
CA CYS A 32 -8.71 -5.81 3.84
C CYS A 32 -8.41 -4.48 3.14
N LEU A 33 -7.35 -4.50 2.35
CA LEU A 33 -6.92 -3.39 1.54
C LEU A 33 -6.76 -3.83 0.08
N ASP A 34 -7.26 -3.06 -0.86
CA ASP A 34 -7.05 -3.28 -2.27
C ASP A 34 -6.01 -2.29 -2.78
N ILE A 35 -5.05 -2.78 -3.56
CA ILE A 35 -4.07 -1.98 -4.28
C ILE A 35 -4.48 -1.91 -5.74
N TYR A 36 -4.48 -0.69 -6.26
CA TYR A 36 -4.75 -0.36 -7.65
C TYR A 36 -3.51 0.27 -8.27
N ALA A 37 -3.24 -0.04 -9.54
CA ALA A 37 -2.34 0.75 -10.38
C ALA A 37 -3.09 1.20 -11.62
N ASP A 38 -3.03 2.50 -11.91
CA ASP A 38 -3.73 3.12 -13.04
C ASP A 38 -5.21 2.66 -13.15
N HIS A 39 -5.91 2.61 -12.00
CA HIS A 39 -7.31 2.16 -11.81
C HIS A 39 -7.60 0.67 -12.01
N VAL A 40 -6.58 -0.16 -12.19
CA VAL A 40 -6.73 -1.62 -12.24
C VAL A 40 -6.37 -2.22 -10.89
N LYS A 41 -7.29 -3.02 -10.32
CA LYS A 41 -6.99 -3.78 -9.09
C LYS A 41 -5.93 -4.82 -9.40
N ILE A 42 -4.82 -4.78 -8.67
CA ILE A 42 -3.67 -5.67 -8.88
C ILE A 42 -3.42 -6.60 -7.71
N LYS A 43 -3.75 -6.16 -6.49
CA LYS A 43 -3.53 -6.97 -5.30
C LYS A 43 -4.58 -6.64 -4.24
N GLN A 44 -4.89 -7.65 -3.42
CA GLN A 44 -5.53 -7.46 -2.13
C GLN A 44 -4.53 -7.84 -1.06
N LEU A 45 -4.39 -6.98 -0.04
CA LEU A 45 -3.69 -7.25 1.20
C LEU A 45 -4.69 -7.63 2.27
N SER A 46 -4.38 -8.70 2.97
CA SER A 46 -5.06 -9.16 4.18
C SER A 46 -4.54 -8.49 5.45
N SER A 47 -3.30 -7.99 5.44
CA SER A 47 -2.73 -7.25 6.56
C SER A 47 -1.52 -6.40 6.18
N CYS A 48 -1.40 -5.28 6.87
CA CYS A 48 -0.18 -4.49 6.95
C CYS A 48 -0.06 -3.92 8.37
N SER A 49 1.13 -3.56 8.79
CA SER A 49 1.38 -2.89 10.08
C SER A 49 2.23 -1.65 9.87
N LEU A 50 2.18 -0.68 10.78
CA LEU A 50 3.19 0.38 10.81
C LEU A 50 4.58 -0.24 10.97
N SER A 51 5.55 0.25 10.21
CA SER A 51 6.90 -0.26 10.32
C SER A 51 7.57 0.24 11.60
N GLU A 52 8.06 -0.71 12.40
CA GLU A 52 8.86 -0.41 13.58
C GLU A 52 10.35 -0.22 13.25
N ILE A 53 10.78 -0.77 12.11
CA ILE A 53 12.18 -0.83 11.67
C ILE A 53 12.52 0.38 10.80
N LEU A 54 11.70 0.67 9.78
CA LEU A 54 11.95 1.75 8.84
C LEU A 54 11.09 2.96 9.21
N LYS A 55 11.75 4.04 9.66
CA LYS A 55 11.11 5.31 10.01
C LYS A 55 11.67 6.42 9.14
N ILE A 56 10.81 7.09 8.39
CA ILE A 56 11.18 8.19 7.52
C ILE A 56 10.45 9.45 8.01
N PRO A 57 11.16 10.52 8.40
CA PRO A 57 10.52 11.75 8.85
C PRO A 57 9.52 12.29 7.83
N GLY A 58 8.34 12.70 8.31
CA GLY A 58 7.26 13.24 7.46
C GLY A 58 6.56 12.21 6.57
N HIS A 59 6.80 10.91 6.79
CA HIS A 59 6.18 9.84 6.03
C HIS A 59 5.65 8.76 6.96
N VAL A 60 4.61 8.07 6.48
CA VAL A 60 4.14 6.82 7.06
C VAL A 60 4.73 5.67 6.27
N VAL A 61 5.24 4.67 6.99
CA VAL A 61 5.76 3.44 6.39
C VAL A 61 4.91 2.29 6.90
N LEU A 62 4.23 1.60 5.99
CA LEU A 62 3.55 0.34 6.29
C LEU A 62 4.42 -0.82 5.82
N GLU A 63 4.41 -1.92 6.55
CA GLU A 63 5.09 -3.15 6.18
C GLU A 63 4.12 -4.32 6.05
N THR A 64 4.42 -5.22 5.12
CA THR A 64 3.69 -6.48 4.95
C THR A 64 4.65 -7.59 4.54
N LYS A 65 4.33 -8.82 4.97
CA LYS A 65 5.00 -10.05 4.51
C LYS A 65 4.36 -10.63 3.25
N GLU A 66 3.25 -10.07 2.80
CA GLU A 66 2.59 -10.54 1.60
C GLU A 66 3.46 -10.27 0.37
N ASN A 67 3.40 -11.19 -0.59
CA ASN A 67 4.20 -11.05 -1.80
C ASN A 67 3.64 -9.96 -2.73
N LEU A 68 4.43 -8.90 -2.93
CA LEU A 68 4.17 -7.76 -3.81
C LEU A 68 5.15 -7.68 -5.00
N SER A 69 5.78 -8.78 -5.40
CA SER A 69 6.76 -8.80 -6.49
C SER A 69 6.17 -8.32 -7.83
N GLU A 70 4.89 -8.58 -8.06
CA GLU A 70 4.17 -8.08 -9.24
C GLU A 70 3.99 -6.56 -9.18
N LEU A 71 3.59 -6.06 -8.02
CA LEU A 71 3.40 -4.64 -7.77
C LEU A 71 4.70 -3.86 -7.96
N GLU A 72 5.84 -4.37 -7.50
CA GLU A 72 7.15 -3.74 -7.70
C GLU A 72 7.48 -3.55 -9.20
N ARG A 73 7.15 -4.56 -10.03
CA ARG A 73 7.34 -4.47 -11.50
C ARG A 73 6.41 -3.45 -12.13
N ILE A 74 5.19 -3.32 -11.61
CA ILE A 74 4.17 -2.37 -12.08
C ILE A 74 4.54 -0.95 -11.67
N PHE A 75 5.04 -0.75 -10.44
CA PHE A 75 5.40 0.55 -9.89
C PHE A 75 6.42 1.30 -10.77
N ARG A 76 7.33 0.57 -11.43
CA ARG A 76 8.32 1.15 -12.36
C ARG A 76 7.72 1.66 -13.68
N LYS A 77 6.47 1.31 -13.98
CA LYS A 77 5.78 1.61 -15.26
C LYS A 77 4.52 2.45 -15.07
N SER A 78 3.86 2.30 -13.92
CA SER A 78 2.60 2.96 -13.62
C SER A 78 2.80 4.40 -13.17
N LYS A 79 1.83 5.26 -13.52
CA LYS A 79 1.86 6.68 -13.15
C LYS A 79 1.32 6.88 -11.74
N VAL A 80 0.35 6.03 -11.35
CA VAL A 80 -0.36 6.13 -10.09
C VAL A 80 -0.56 4.74 -9.50
N VAL A 81 -0.17 4.57 -8.24
CA VAL A 81 -0.46 3.38 -7.43
C VAL A 81 -1.12 3.84 -6.15
N GLU A 82 -2.26 3.23 -5.82
CA GLU A 82 -3.13 3.62 -4.72
C GLU A 82 -3.50 2.41 -3.88
N ILE A 83 -3.70 2.62 -2.59
CA ILE A 83 -4.24 1.63 -1.66
C ILE A 83 -5.52 2.15 -1.04
N CYS A 84 -6.53 1.31 -0.94
CA CYS A 84 -7.81 1.66 -0.34
C CYS A 84 -8.40 0.53 0.47
N THR A 85 -9.32 0.85 1.38
CA THR A 85 -10.04 -0.18 2.14
C THR A 85 -10.99 -0.95 1.23
N CYS A 86 -11.11 -2.27 1.44
CA CYS A 86 -12.10 -3.12 0.77
C CYS A 86 -13.52 -2.84 1.29
N ILE A 87 -14.02 -1.61 1.19
CA ILE A 87 -15.43 -1.37 1.46
C ILE A 87 -16.19 -2.08 0.33
N LYS A 88 -17.11 -2.98 0.71
CA LYS A 88 -17.98 -3.78 -0.17
C LYS A 88 -18.86 -2.98 -1.16
N ASN A 89 -18.62 -1.69 -1.35
CA ASN A 89 -19.38 -0.77 -2.19
C ASN A 89 -18.46 0.27 -2.84
N VAL A 90 -17.71 -0.13 -3.85
CA VAL A 90 -17.28 0.82 -4.88
C VAL A 90 -17.92 0.37 -6.18
N ASN A 91 -19.20 0.73 -6.34
CA ASN A 91 -19.78 0.88 -7.67
C ASN A 91 -18.95 1.96 -8.36
N HIS A 92 -17.94 1.55 -9.12
CA HIS A 92 -17.45 2.36 -10.23
C HIS A 92 -18.59 2.41 -11.26
N LYS A 93 -19.43 3.45 -11.14
CA LYS A 93 -20.34 3.90 -12.20
C LYS A 93 -19.84 5.22 -12.73
#